data_AF-A0A1H3RT78-F1
#
_entry.id   AF-A0A1H3RT78-F1
#
_cell.length_a   1.000
_cell.length_b   1.000
_cell.length_c   1.000
_cell.angle_alpha   90.00
_cell.angle_beta   90.00
_cell.angle_gamma   90.00
#
_symmetry.space_group_name_H-M   'P 1'
#
loop_
_entity.id
_entity.type
_entity.pdbx_description
1 polymer ?
#
loop_
_entity_poly.entity_id
_entity_poly.type
_entity_poly.pdbx_seq_one_letter_code
_entity_poly.pdbx_strand_id
1 'polypeptide(L)'
;MSFVNDIYELYRDQLRDDEDDVITIVLNLLEDQSREHMIQLIQNMGDEEVNQMMGIYLVEMLKMKMVQDGKISPYKPAPVIPTRIH
;
A
#
# COMPACT_ATOMS: atom_id res chain seq x y z
N MET A 1 10.77 6.32 -4.22
CA MET A 1 10.77 5.21 -5.20
C MET A 1 10.57 5.79 -6.59
N SER A 2 11.33 5.37 -7.60
CA SER A 2 11.13 5.82 -8.98
C SER A 2 9.72 5.47 -9.47
N PHE A 3 9.25 4.25 -9.20
CA PHE A 3 7.93 3.79 -9.67
C PHE A 3 6.75 4.56 -9.07
N VAL A 4 6.82 4.93 -7.79
CA VAL A 4 5.78 5.77 -7.15
C VAL A 4 5.77 7.17 -7.77
N ASN A 5 6.95 7.71 -8.09
CA ASN A 5 7.04 8.99 -8.79
C ASN A 5 6.47 8.88 -10.21
N ASP A 6 6.74 7.79 -10.93
CA ASP A 6 6.22 7.55 -12.28
C ASP A 6 4.68 7.45 -12.29
N ILE A 7 4.10 6.70 -11.35
CA ILE A 7 2.64 6.63 -11.16
C ILE A 7 2.09 8.01 -10.81
N TYR A 8 2.71 8.70 -9.86
CA TYR A 8 2.26 10.02 -9.44
C TYR A 8 2.29 11.01 -10.63
N GLU A 9 3.35 11.01 -11.44
CA GLU A 9 3.43 11.84 -12.64
C GLU A 9 2.37 11.48 -13.69
N LEU A 10 2.09 10.20 -13.90
CA LEU A 10 1.10 9.73 -14.88
C LEU A 10 -0.34 10.12 -14.48
N TYR A 11 -0.63 10.12 -13.18
CA TYR A 11 -1.98 10.30 -12.65
C TYR A 11 -2.19 11.63 -11.92
N ARG A 12 -1.19 12.52 -11.83
CA ARG A 12 -1.27 13.78 -11.06
C ARG A 12 -2.49 14.65 -11.37
N ASP A 13 -2.95 14.64 -12.62
CA ASP A 13 -4.09 15.45 -13.08
C ASP A 13 -5.44 14.77 -12.80
N GLN A 14 -5.41 13.45 -12.51
CA GLN A 14 -6.56 12.60 -12.18
C GLN A 14 -6.70 12.40 -10.66
N LEU A 15 -5.63 12.59 -9.89
CA LEU A 15 -5.63 12.70 -8.44
C LEU A 15 -6.32 14.01 -8.04
N ARG A 16 -7.64 13.98 -7.95
CA ARG A 16 -8.43 15.06 -7.32
C ARG A 16 -8.24 14.97 -5.80
N ASP A 17 -8.75 15.95 -5.05
CA ASP A 17 -8.57 16.08 -3.58
C ASP A 17 -9.14 14.91 -2.73
N ASP A 18 -9.41 13.72 -3.30
CA ASP A 18 -9.97 12.56 -2.63
C ASP A 18 -9.02 11.34 -2.67
N GLU A 19 -8.79 10.73 -1.50
CA GLU A 19 -7.93 9.56 -1.33
C GLU A 19 -8.51 8.30 -2.02
N ASP A 20 -9.83 8.25 -2.22
CA ASP A 20 -10.52 7.13 -2.88
C ASP A 20 -10.13 6.98 -4.37
N ASP A 21 -9.73 8.08 -5.02
CA ASP A 21 -9.27 8.07 -6.43
C ASP A 21 -7.92 7.34 -6.56
N VAL A 22 -7.03 7.50 -5.58
CA VAL A 22 -5.71 6.85 -5.55
C VAL A 22 -5.86 5.32 -5.54
N ILE A 23 -6.75 4.81 -4.68
CA ILE A 23 -6.97 3.37 -4.52
C ILE A 23 -7.47 2.78 -5.84
N THR A 24 -8.45 3.44 -6.47
CA THR A 24 -9.02 3.00 -7.75
C THR A 24 -7.97 2.96 -8.86
N ILE A 25 -7.14 4.00 -8.96
CA ILE A 25 -6.05 4.08 -9.94
C ILE A 25 -5.06 2.95 -9.75
N VAL A 26 -4.62 2.69 -8.51
CA VAL A 26 -3.66 1.62 -8.22
C VAL A 26 -4.27 0.25 -8.52
N LEU A 27 -5.53 0.00 -8.16
CA LEU A 27 -6.19 -1.27 -8.46
C LEU A 27 -6.29 -1.52 -9.96
N ASN A 28 -6.75 -0.53 -10.73
CA ASN A 28 -6.82 -0.64 -12.19
C ASN A 28 -5.45 -0.84 -12.83
N LEU A 29 -4.43 -0.14 -12.34
CA LEU A 29 -3.05 -0.29 -12.83
C LEU A 29 -2.55 -1.72 -12.66
N LEU A 30 -2.88 -2.36 -11.53
CA LEU A 30 -2.43 -3.70 -11.17
C LEU A 30 -3.29 -4.82 -11.79
N GLU A 31 -4.58 -4.57 -12.06
CA GLU A 31 -5.53 -5.55 -12.61
C GLU A 31 -5.07 -6.12 -13.96
N ASP A 32 -4.50 -5.25 -14.82
CA ASP A 32 -4.04 -5.62 -16.15
C ASP A 32 -2.61 -6.22 -16.17
N GLN A 33 -1.92 -6.32 -15.02
CA GLN A 33 -0.52 -6.76 -14.98
C GLN A 33 -0.37 -8.28 -14.88
N SER A 34 0.50 -8.82 -15.73
CA SER A 34 0.93 -10.20 -15.59
C SER A 34 1.82 -10.37 -14.35
N ARG A 35 1.83 -11.59 -13.78
CA ARG A 35 2.74 -11.93 -12.68
C ARG A 35 4.20 -11.67 -13.02
N GLU A 36 4.59 -11.88 -14.27
CA GLU A 36 5.96 -11.66 -14.75
C GLU A 36 6.33 -10.18 -14.69
N HIS A 37 5.43 -9.30 -15.14
CA HIS A 37 5.65 -7.85 -15.08
C HIS A 37 5.72 -7.36 -13.63
N MET A 38 4.86 -7.88 -12.75
CA MET A 38 4.90 -7.58 -11.31
C MET A 38 6.25 -7.97 -10.68
N ILE A 39 6.80 -9.13 -11.05
CA ILE A 39 8.12 -9.55 -10.56
C ILE A 39 9.22 -8.62 -11.09
N GLN A 40 9.14 -8.17 -12.34
CA GLN A 40 10.11 -7.21 -12.89
C GLN A 40 10.07 -5.87 -12.15
N LEU A 41 8.88 -5.36 -11.82
CA LEU A 41 8.73 -4.14 -11.01
C LEU A 41 9.41 -4.29 -9.64
N ILE A 42 9.19 -5.43 -8.96
CA ILE A 42 9.83 -5.72 -7.67
C ILE A 42 11.35 -5.86 -7.80
N GLN A 43 11.84 -6.47 -8.89
CA GLN A 43 13.29 -6.61 -9.14
C GLN A 43 14.00 -5.27 -9.36
N ASN A 44 13.25 -4.23 -9.79
CA ASN A 44 13.78 -2.88 -9.99
C ASN A 44 13.73 -2.03 -8.72
N MET A 45 13.11 -2.51 -7.64
CA MET A 45 13.08 -1.83 -6.34
C MET A 45 14.42 -1.98 -5.62
N GLY A 46 14.78 -0.99 -4.80
CA GLY A 46 15.91 -1.10 -3.88
C GLY A 46 15.61 -2.03 -2.70
N ASP A 47 16.66 -2.53 -2.04
CA ASP A 47 16.52 -3.47 -0.90
C ASP A 47 15.61 -2.93 0.22
N GLU A 48 15.69 -1.63 0.51
CA GLU A 48 14.84 -1.00 1.52
C GLU A 48 13.36 -1.01 1.11
N GLU A 49 13.09 -0.75 -0.16
CA GLU A 49 11.75 -0.71 -0.73
C GLU A 49 11.12 -2.11 -0.75
N VAL A 50 11.91 -3.13 -1.11
CA VAL A 50 11.49 -4.55 -1.04
C VAL A 50 11.17 -4.95 0.40
N ASN A 51 12.01 -4.55 1.36
CA ASN A 51 11.78 -4.83 2.78
C ASN A 51 10.52 -4.13 3.31
N GLN A 52 10.30 -2.86 2.93
CA GLN A 52 9.09 -2.12 3.30
C GLN A 52 7.83 -2.77 2.70
N MET A 53 7.85 -3.11 1.39
CA MET A 53 6.74 -3.79 0.72
C MET A 53 6.40 -5.11 1.40
N MET A 54 7.42 -5.94 1.68
CA MET A 54 7.23 -7.23 2.36
C MET A 54 6.73 -7.04 3.79
N GLY A 55 7.25 -6.04 4.51
CA GLY A 55 6.82 -5.70 5.87
C GLY A 55 5.34 -5.33 5.94
N ILE A 56 4.86 -4.47 5.05
CA ILE A 56 3.45 -4.07 4.97
C ILE A 56 2.57 -5.29 4.67
N TYR A 57 2.92 -6.07 3.66
CA TYR A 57 2.17 -7.28 3.30
C TYR A 57 2.06 -8.26 4.48
N LEU A 58 3.18 -8.58 5.13
CA LEU A 58 3.18 -9.51 6.26
C LEU A 58 2.38 -8.98 7.45
N VAL A 59 2.44 -7.68 7.73
CA VAL A 59 1.64 -7.05 8.80
C VAL A 59 0.16 -7.18 8.52
N GLU A 60 -0.31 -6.87 7.31
CA GLU A 60 -1.73 -6.99 6.96
C GLU A 60 -2.22 -8.44 7.00
N MET A 61 -1.43 -9.39 6.48
CA MET A 61 -1.77 -10.82 6.56
C MET A 61 -1.83 -11.33 8.00
N LEU A 62 -0.92 -10.87 8.87
CA LEU A 62 -0.95 -11.22 10.29
C LEU A 62 -2.17 -10.62 11.00
N LYS A 63 -2.54 -9.37 10.72
CA LYS A 63 -3.78 -8.77 11.24
C LYS A 63 -4.99 -9.60 10.86
N MET A 64 -5.12 -10.01 9.59
CA MET A 64 -6.22 -10.87 9.14
C MET A 64 -6.26 -12.19 9.92
N LYS A 65 -5.10 -12.84 10.11
CA LYS A 65 -5.01 -14.06 10.90
C LYS A 65 -5.39 -13.84 12.37
N MET A 66 -4.98 -12.72 12.96
CA MET A 66 -5.35 -12.37 14.33
C MET A 66 -6.84 -12.08 14.49
N VAL A 67 -7.49 -11.48 13.49
CA VAL A 67 -8.96 -11.32 13.46
C VAL A 67 -9.66 -12.67 13.38
N GLN A 68 -9.19 -13.57 12.49
CA GLN A 68 -9.73 -14.94 12.37
C GLN A 68 -9.59 -15.73 13.68
N ASP A 69 -8.48 -15.55 14.39
CA ASP A 69 -8.22 -16.14 15.71
C ASP A 69 -8.98 -15.44 16.85
N GLY A 70 -9.73 -14.36 16.58
CA GLY A 70 -10.44 -13.57 17.59
C GLY A 70 -9.55 -12.77 18.55
N LYS A 71 -8.25 -12.60 18.22
CA LYS A 71 -7.27 -11.89 19.05
C LYS A 71 -7.42 -10.37 18.97
N ILE A 72 -7.95 -9.85 17.87
CA ILE A 72 -8.21 -8.42 17.65
C ILE A 72 -9.57 -8.22 16.97
N SER A 73 -10.23 -7.10 17.25
CA SER A 73 -11.48 -6.72 16.60
C SER A 73 -11.21 -6.28 15.15
N PRO A 74 -12.07 -6.63 14.17
CA PRO A 74 -11.97 -6.16 12.78
C PRO A 74 -12.19 -4.65 12.65
N TYR A 75 -12.82 -4.00 13.63
CA TYR A 75 -13.00 -2.55 13.69
C TYR A 75 -12.11 -1.97 14.78
N LYS A 76 -10.80 -1.84 14.52
CA LYS A 76 -9.96 -0.95 15.32
C LYS A 76 -9.74 0.31 14.48
N PRO A 77 -10.43 1.44 14.73
CA PRO A 77 -10.09 2.70 14.09
C PRO A 77 -8.61 3.01 14.37
N ALA A 78 -7.94 3.63 13.40
CA ALA A 78 -6.52 3.96 13.49
C ALA A 78 -6.23 4.61 14.86
N PRO A 79 -5.12 4.25 15.53
CA PRO A 79 -4.78 4.89 16.79
C PRO A 79 -4.60 6.39 16.53
N VAL A 80 -5.43 7.21 17.18
CA VAL A 80 -5.25 8.66 17.21
C VAL A 80 -3.90 8.90 17.87
N ILE A 81 -2.88 9.22 17.07
CA ILE A 81 -1.56 9.59 17.59
C ILE A 81 -1.76 10.96 18.26
N PRO A 82 -1.67 11.07 19.59
CA PRO A 82 -1.78 12.37 20.23
C PRO A 82 -0.55 13.17 19.79
N THR A 83 -0.76 14.24 19.03
CA THR A 83 0.28 15.24 18.77
C THR A 83 0.65 15.82 20.13
N ARG A 84 1.73 15.32 20.75
CA ARG A 84 2.29 15.95 21.94
C ARG A 84 2.85 17.29 21.50
N ILE A 85 2.06 18.34 21.71
CA ILE A 85 2.54 19.72 21.70
C ILE A 85 3.06 19.99 23.10
N HIS A 86 4.38 19.91 23.29
CA HIS A 86 5.12 20.56 24.36
C HIS A 86 6.53 20.87 23.86
#